data_AF-A0A2D9XPB2-F1
#
_entry.id   AF-A0A2D9XPB2-F1
#
_cell.length_a   1.000
_cell.length_b   1.000
_cell.length_c   1.000
_cell.angle_alpha   90.00
_cell.angle_beta   90.00
_cell.angle_gamma   90.00
#
_symmetry.space_group_name_H-M   'P 1'
#
loop_
_entity.id
_entity.type
_entity.pdbx_description
1 polymer ?
#
loop_
_entity_poly.entity_id
_entity_poly.type
_entity_poly.pdbx_seq_one_letter_code
_entity_poly.pdbx_strand_id
1 'polypeptide(L)'
;MISGLIISLLYSFASSTAERASENTAPDKFEMVKAGIPVENLQAGYQKITGAWRTKQGDTEMLLQLYSNGYFRWRVNDNNAPDYVLLAQGRYIVTGERVLFKEDRALPFKRGTDNRFTKFRHLNVGSASLPWALEDTTLKLSMSGNTDLAPNFQGLLSEMSGQDKVLLLDYLGAP
;
A
#
# COMPACT_ATOMS: atom_id res chain seq x y z
N MET A 1 50.38 12.60 -29.32
CA MET A 1 50.08 11.93 -28.04
C MET A 1 48.60 12.08 -27.76
N ILE A 2 47.78 11.13 -28.21
CA ILE A 2 46.34 11.07 -27.93
C ILE A 2 46.08 9.67 -27.41
N SER A 3 46.33 9.47 -26.11
CA SER A 3 46.01 8.25 -25.38
C SER A 3 45.90 8.62 -23.91
N GLY A 4 44.67 8.83 -23.43
CA GLY A 4 44.46 9.17 -22.02
C GLY A 4 43.05 9.61 -21.64
N LEU A 5 42.13 9.78 -22.60
CA LEU A 5 40.79 10.33 -22.31
C LEU A 5 39.61 9.41 -22.68
N ILE A 6 39.85 8.10 -22.84
CA ILE A 6 38.77 7.14 -23.18
C ILE A 6 38.53 6.09 -22.07
N ILE A 7 39.43 5.96 -21.09
CA ILE A 7 39.30 4.92 -20.05
C ILE A 7 38.42 5.38 -18.87
N SER A 8 38.26 6.68 -18.64
CA SER A 8 37.47 7.21 -17.50
C SER A 8 35.95 7.16 -17.72
N LEU A 9 35.47 7.10 -18.97
CA LEU A 9 34.04 7.02 -19.27
C LEU A 9 33.48 5.61 -19.13
N LEU A 10 34.29 4.57 -19.32
CA LEU A 10 33.82 3.17 -19.23
C LEU A 10 33.53 2.72 -17.80
N TYR A 11 34.22 3.28 -16.79
CA TYR A 11 33.96 2.96 -15.38
C TYR A 11 32.67 3.62 -14.86
N SER A 12 32.30 4.79 -15.37
CA SER A 12 31.04 5.45 -14.97
C SER A 12 29.80 4.75 -15.53
N PHE A 13 29.90 4.10 -16.70
CA PHE A 13 28.79 3.31 -17.23
C PHE A 13 28.64 1.95 -16.54
N ALA A 14 29.74 1.28 -16.17
CA ALA A 14 29.69 -0.02 -15.49
C ALA A 14 29.13 0.07 -14.05
N SER A 15 29.45 1.13 -13.30
CA SER A 15 28.83 1.37 -11.99
C SER A 15 27.35 1.71 -12.10
N SER A 16 26.91 2.38 -13.17
CA SER A 16 25.49 2.73 -13.36
C SER A 16 24.60 1.53 -13.70
N THR A 17 25.13 0.52 -14.41
CA THR A 17 24.42 -0.73 -14.69
C THR A 17 24.48 -1.71 -13.52
N ALA A 18 25.59 -1.73 -12.75
CA ALA A 18 25.68 -2.55 -11.55
C ALA A 18 24.77 -2.04 -10.41
N GLU A 19 24.63 -0.73 -10.23
CA GLU A 19 23.70 -0.15 -9.25
C GLU A 19 22.22 -0.28 -9.68
N ARG A 20 21.94 -0.39 -10.98
CA ARG A 20 20.59 -0.76 -11.49
C ARG A 20 20.30 -2.27 -11.42
N ALA A 21 21.33 -3.12 -11.35
CA ALA A 21 21.18 -4.57 -11.27
C ALA A 21 21.05 -5.10 -9.82
N SER A 22 21.06 -4.21 -8.83
CA SER A 22 20.63 -4.52 -7.46
C SER A 22 19.10 -4.37 -7.28
N GLU A 23 18.30 -4.62 -8.33
CA GLU A 23 16.89 -4.98 -8.12
C GLU A 23 16.88 -6.38 -7.50
N ASN A 24 16.84 -6.39 -6.16
CA ASN A 24 16.62 -7.52 -5.27
C ASN A 24 16.05 -8.75 -6.00
N THR A 25 16.89 -9.73 -6.31
CA THR A 25 16.53 -11.00 -6.97
C THR A 25 15.72 -11.93 -6.07
N ALA A 26 15.45 -11.52 -4.82
CA ALA A 26 14.48 -12.20 -3.98
C ALA A 26 13.09 -12.07 -4.62
N PRO A 27 12.34 -13.17 -4.78
CA PRO A 27 11.02 -13.10 -5.37
C PRO A 27 10.11 -12.22 -4.49
N ASP A 28 9.35 -11.33 -5.13
CA ASP A 28 8.47 -10.41 -4.44
C ASP A 28 7.46 -11.17 -3.58
N LYS A 29 7.45 -10.91 -2.26
CA LYS A 29 6.62 -11.61 -1.27
C LYS A 29 5.15 -11.67 -1.69
N PHE A 30 4.65 -10.60 -2.30
CA PHE A 30 3.28 -10.56 -2.80
C PHE A 30 3.05 -11.58 -3.93
N GLU A 31 3.93 -11.64 -4.94
CA GLU A 31 3.80 -12.60 -6.04
C GLU A 31 4.02 -14.04 -5.54
N MET A 32 4.92 -14.27 -4.59
CA MET A 32 5.12 -15.58 -3.97
C MET A 32 3.86 -16.08 -3.25
N VAL A 33 3.27 -15.24 -2.40
CA VAL A 33 2.06 -15.58 -1.66
C VAL A 33 0.90 -15.81 -2.64
N LYS A 34 0.75 -14.93 -3.64
CA LYS A 34 -0.29 -15.07 -4.67
C LYS A 34 -0.18 -16.40 -5.42
N ALA A 35 1.03 -16.80 -5.82
CA ALA A 35 1.26 -18.04 -6.57
C ALA A 35 0.93 -19.30 -5.75
N GLY A 36 0.97 -19.22 -4.42
CA GLY A 36 0.62 -20.31 -3.51
C GLY A 36 -0.88 -20.41 -3.17
N ILE A 37 -1.73 -19.48 -3.63
CA ILE A 37 -3.17 -19.48 -3.34
C ILE A 37 -3.93 -19.97 -4.57
N PRO A 38 -4.75 -21.03 -4.46
CA PRO A 38 -5.65 -21.44 -5.52
C PRO A 38 -6.59 -20.30 -5.95
N VAL A 39 -6.89 -20.21 -7.25
CA VAL A 39 -7.64 -19.08 -7.82
C VAL A 39 -9.03 -18.94 -7.19
N GLU A 40 -9.69 -20.05 -6.91
CA GLU A 40 -10.97 -20.12 -6.22
C GLU A 40 -10.91 -19.50 -4.81
N ASN A 41 -9.80 -19.68 -4.09
CA ASN A 41 -9.62 -19.10 -2.76
C ASN A 41 -9.34 -17.60 -2.84
N LEU A 42 -8.62 -17.14 -3.87
CA LEU A 42 -8.47 -15.70 -4.14
C LEU A 42 -9.82 -15.05 -4.42
N GLN A 43 -10.63 -15.65 -5.29
CA GLN A 43 -11.97 -15.16 -5.63
C GLN A 43 -12.90 -15.13 -4.41
N ALA A 44 -12.93 -16.19 -3.62
CA ALA A 44 -13.71 -16.27 -2.39
C ALA A 44 -13.26 -15.20 -1.37
N GLY A 45 -11.95 -14.94 -1.26
CA GLY A 45 -11.42 -13.86 -0.42
C GLY A 45 -11.86 -12.48 -0.89
N TYR A 46 -11.80 -12.21 -2.20
CA TYR A 46 -12.25 -10.93 -2.76
C TYR A 46 -13.74 -10.69 -2.53
N GLN A 47 -14.60 -11.70 -2.68
CA GLN A 47 -16.04 -11.57 -2.45
C GLN A 47 -16.38 -11.14 -1.01
N LYS A 48 -15.56 -11.47 -0.02
CA LYS A 48 -15.82 -11.14 1.38
C LYS A 48 -15.60 -9.66 1.71
N ILE A 49 -14.62 -9.02 1.07
CA ILE A 49 -14.17 -7.67 1.47
C ILE A 49 -14.21 -6.65 0.34
N THR A 50 -14.67 -7.01 -0.86
CA THR A 50 -14.87 -6.03 -1.94
C THR A 50 -15.86 -4.96 -1.48
N GLY A 51 -15.50 -3.70 -1.66
CA GLY A 51 -16.29 -2.59 -1.12
C GLY A 51 -15.55 -1.27 -1.03
N ALA A 52 -16.32 -0.20 -0.86
CA ALA A 52 -15.85 1.04 -0.26
C ALA A 52 -16.00 0.95 1.26
N TRP A 53 -14.91 1.21 1.97
CA TRP A 53 -14.81 1.09 3.42
C TRP A 53 -14.28 2.39 4.01
N ARG A 54 -14.94 2.91 5.04
CA ARG A 54 -14.62 4.23 5.61
C ARG A 54 -14.31 4.14 7.08
N THR A 55 -13.27 4.84 7.51
CA THR A 55 -13.05 5.15 8.91
C THR A 55 -12.87 6.65 9.11
N LYS A 56 -13.31 7.17 10.25
CA LYS A 56 -13.25 8.60 10.57
C LYS A 56 -12.72 8.77 11.99
N GLN A 57 -11.70 9.61 12.14
CA GLN A 57 -11.13 9.98 13.43
C GLN A 57 -11.01 11.50 13.51
N GLY A 58 -11.81 12.11 14.38
CA GLY A 58 -11.94 13.57 14.45
C GLY A 58 -12.32 14.18 13.08
N ASP A 59 -11.46 15.05 12.60
CA ASP A 59 -11.60 15.78 11.32
C ASP A 59 -11.02 15.04 10.11
N THR A 60 -10.43 13.86 10.32
CA THR A 60 -9.87 13.05 9.25
C THR A 60 -10.77 11.88 8.91
N GLU A 61 -11.05 11.71 7.63
CA GLU A 61 -11.77 10.60 7.04
C GLU A 61 -10.85 9.86 6.07
N MET A 62 -10.82 8.54 6.17
CA MET A 62 -10.04 7.67 5.29
C MET A 62 -10.96 6.68 4.59
N LEU A 63 -10.75 6.55 3.28
CA LEU A 63 -11.49 5.64 2.41
C LEU A 63 -10.56 4.58 1.84
N LEU A 64 -10.92 3.32 2.07
CA LEU A 64 -10.33 2.14 1.43
C LEU A 64 -11.32 1.58 0.41
N GLN A 65 -10.96 1.61 -0.86
CA GLN A 65 -11.73 0.99 -1.93
C GLN A 65 -11.03 -0.31 -2.34
N LEU A 66 -11.73 -1.43 -2.26
CA LEU A 66 -11.28 -2.77 -2.64
C LEU A 66 -12.13 -3.28 -3.79
N TYR A 67 -11.52 -3.47 -4.97
CA TYR A 67 -12.20 -3.88 -6.19
C TYR A 67 -12.09 -5.40 -6.40
N SER A 68 -13.14 -6.01 -6.94
CA SER A 68 -13.23 -7.48 -7.15
C SER A 68 -12.15 -8.07 -8.07
N ASN A 69 -11.46 -7.24 -8.84
CA ASN A 69 -10.31 -7.62 -9.67
C ASN A 69 -8.97 -7.64 -8.91
N GLY A 70 -8.99 -7.46 -7.59
CA GLY A 70 -7.78 -7.42 -6.76
C GLY A 70 -7.05 -6.07 -6.81
N TYR A 71 -7.72 -5.00 -7.22
CA TYR A 71 -7.18 -3.63 -7.17
C TYR A 71 -7.64 -2.88 -5.92
N PHE A 72 -6.83 -1.96 -5.38
CA PHE A 72 -7.24 -1.12 -4.25
C PHE A 72 -6.90 0.35 -4.43
N ARG A 73 -7.58 1.21 -3.67
CA ARG A 73 -7.21 2.62 -3.45
C ARG A 73 -7.36 3.01 -1.98
N TRP A 74 -6.36 3.69 -1.44
CA TRP A 74 -6.40 4.38 -0.15
C TRP A 74 -6.47 5.88 -0.39
N ARG A 75 -7.47 6.54 0.17
CA ARG A 75 -7.68 7.99 0.05
C ARG A 75 -7.94 8.60 1.42
N VAL A 76 -7.63 9.88 1.59
CA VAL A 76 -7.85 10.61 2.83
C VAL A 76 -8.47 11.98 2.55
N ASN A 77 -9.27 12.48 3.50
CA ASN A 77 -9.72 13.85 3.58
C ASN A 77 -9.52 14.32 5.03
N ASP A 78 -8.72 15.36 5.26
CA ASP A 78 -8.37 15.87 6.60
C ASP A 78 -8.82 17.34 6.82
N ASN A 79 -9.92 17.74 6.19
CA ASN A 79 -10.48 19.11 6.16
C ASN A 79 -9.59 20.18 5.49
N ASN A 80 -8.30 19.92 5.30
CA ASN A 80 -7.41 20.79 4.52
C ASN A 80 -7.54 20.52 3.00
N ALA A 81 -8.15 19.38 2.65
CA ALA A 81 -8.36 18.96 1.27
C ALA A 81 -9.78 19.32 0.79
N PRO A 82 -9.93 19.80 -0.46
CA PRO A 82 -11.25 20.00 -1.05
C PRO A 82 -11.98 18.68 -1.33
N ASP A 83 -11.22 17.61 -1.60
CA ASP A 83 -11.70 16.28 -1.96
C ASP A 83 -10.78 15.20 -1.36
N TYR A 84 -11.22 13.94 -1.42
CA TYR A 84 -10.39 12.79 -1.09
C TYR A 84 -9.12 12.71 -1.93
N VAL A 85 -7.98 12.84 -1.26
CA VAL A 85 -6.67 12.76 -1.89
C VAL A 85 -6.15 11.34 -1.86
N LEU A 86 -5.68 10.86 -3.01
CA LEU A 86 -5.13 9.51 -3.16
C LEU A 86 -3.78 9.40 -2.44
N LEU A 87 -3.67 8.44 -1.51
CA LEU A 87 -2.45 8.17 -0.76
C LEU A 87 -1.70 6.92 -1.23
N ALA A 88 -2.41 5.89 -1.68
CA ALA A 88 -1.83 4.70 -2.28
C ALA A 88 -2.84 3.99 -3.18
N GLN A 89 -2.35 3.22 -4.14
CA GLN A 89 -3.15 2.31 -4.97
C GLN A 89 -2.26 1.18 -5.50
N GLY A 90 -2.90 0.11 -5.93
CA GLY A 90 -2.21 -1.01 -6.54
C GLY A 90 -3.01 -2.29 -6.40
N ARG A 91 -2.32 -3.40 -6.15
CA ARG A 91 -2.93 -4.72 -6.07
C ARG A 91 -3.03 -5.23 -4.63
N TYR A 92 -4.10 -5.96 -4.34
CA TYR A 92 -4.27 -6.65 -3.07
C TYR A 92 -4.62 -8.12 -3.28
N ILE A 93 -4.25 -8.95 -2.32
CA ILE A 93 -4.68 -10.34 -2.20
C ILE A 93 -5.20 -10.58 -0.80
N VAL A 94 -6.19 -11.46 -0.69
CA VAL A 94 -6.80 -11.87 0.57
C VAL A 94 -6.41 -13.31 0.82
N THR A 95 -5.72 -13.55 1.91
CA THR A 95 -5.53 -14.90 2.48
C THR A 95 -6.60 -15.13 3.55
N GLY A 96 -6.68 -16.35 4.08
CA GLY A 96 -7.62 -16.68 5.16
C GLY A 96 -7.47 -15.79 6.39
N GLU A 97 -6.29 -15.24 6.65
CA GLU A 97 -5.98 -14.48 7.87
C GLU A 97 -5.52 -13.04 7.61
N ARG A 98 -5.05 -12.73 6.40
CA ARG A 98 -4.37 -11.45 6.10
C ARG A 98 -4.79 -10.85 4.76
N VAL A 99 -4.77 -9.53 4.69
CA VAL A 99 -4.81 -8.77 3.43
C VAL A 99 -3.41 -8.27 3.14
N LEU A 100 -2.87 -8.62 1.97
CA LEU A 100 -1.58 -8.12 1.52
C LEU A 100 -1.82 -7.04 0.46
N PHE A 101 -1.05 -5.96 0.53
CA PHE A 101 -1.07 -4.88 -0.44
C PHE A 101 0.27 -4.81 -1.15
N LYS A 102 0.22 -4.44 -2.43
CA LYS A 102 1.38 -4.12 -3.24
C LYS A 102 1.08 -2.87 -4.05
N GLU A 103 1.92 -1.87 -3.88
CA GLU A 103 1.84 -0.64 -4.63
C GLU A 103 2.18 -0.87 -6.11
N ASP A 104 1.40 -0.26 -7.00
CA ASP A 104 1.78 -0.15 -8.39
C ASP A 104 2.70 1.06 -8.58
N ARG A 105 3.84 0.86 -9.26
CA ARG A 105 4.90 1.89 -9.46
C ARG A 105 4.44 3.12 -10.27
N ALA A 106 3.21 3.12 -10.79
CA ALA A 106 2.68 4.13 -11.71
C ALA A 106 1.95 5.31 -11.04
N LEU A 107 1.96 5.41 -9.72
CA LEU A 107 1.40 6.60 -9.06
C LEU A 107 2.22 7.86 -9.45
N PRO A 108 1.56 8.96 -9.85
CA PRO A 108 2.25 10.20 -10.23
C PRO A 108 2.89 10.95 -9.03
N PHE A 109 2.77 10.40 -7.82
CA PHE A 109 3.41 10.98 -6.65
C PHE A 109 4.89 10.61 -6.64
N LYS A 110 5.76 11.63 -6.74
CA LYS A 110 7.18 11.45 -6.45
C LYS A 110 7.27 10.88 -5.03
N ARG A 111 7.72 9.63 -4.90
CA ARG A 111 7.94 8.99 -3.59
C ARG A 111 8.64 10.00 -2.65
N GLY A 112 7.97 10.38 -1.57
CA GLY A 112 8.53 11.28 -0.56
C GLY A 112 8.23 12.78 -0.71
N THR A 113 7.43 13.24 -1.67
CA THR A 113 6.97 14.65 -1.67
C THR A 113 5.77 14.87 -0.75
N ASP A 114 5.79 16.00 -0.03
CA ASP A 114 4.65 16.47 0.76
C ASP A 114 3.40 16.60 -0.13
N ASN A 115 2.27 16.11 0.39
CA ASN A 115 0.99 16.36 -0.20
C ASN A 115 0.50 17.72 0.30
N ARG A 116 0.43 18.73 -0.57
CA ARG A 116 0.05 20.09 -0.13
C ARG A 116 -1.38 20.21 0.38
N PHE A 117 -2.22 19.21 0.13
CA PHE A 117 -3.64 19.23 0.47
C PHE A 117 -3.97 18.53 1.78
N THR A 118 -3.05 17.73 2.32
CA THR A 118 -3.30 16.94 3.55
C THR A 118 -2.02 16.85 4.36
N LYS A 119 -2.10 16.74 5.68
CA LYS A 119 -0.93 16.46 6.52
C LYS A 119 -0.31 15.07 6.27
N PHE A 120 -1.04 14.18 5.60
CA PHE A 120 -0.57 12.84 5.26
C PHE A 120 0.21 12.83 3.95
N ARG A 121 1.33 12.12 3.98
CA ARG A 121 2.15 11.84 2.80
C ARG A 121 1.64 10.59 2.10
N HIS A 122 2.18 10.34 0.90
CA HIS A 122 2.07 9.06 0.19
C HIS A 122 2.22 7.87 1.17
N LEU A 123 1.36 6.86 1.07
CA LEU A 123 1.43 5.66 1.90
C LEU A 123 2.28 4.59 1.21
N ASN A 124 3.38 4.21 1.86
CA ASN A 124 4.17 3.08 1.39
C ASN A 124 3.54 1.77 1.87
N VAL A 125 2.85 1.08 0.98
CA VAL A 125 2.17 -0.19 1.27
C VAL A 125 2.94 -1.41 0.76
N GLY A 126 4.16 -1.24 0.24
CA GLY A 126 4.92 -2.30 -0.42
C GLY A 126 5.24 -3.53 0.44
N SER A 127 5.20 -3.41 1.76
CA SER A 127 5.42 -4.49 2.73
C SER A 127 4.17 -4.84 3.55
N ALA A 128 3.02 -4.23 3.26
CA ALA A 128 1.87 -4.31 4.13
C ALA A 128 1.13 -5.64 4.04
N SER A 129 0.98 -6.29 5.20
CA SER A 129 0.23 -7.53 5.35
C SER A 129 -0.59 -7.47 6.63
N LEU A 130 -1.84 -7.02 6.57
CA LEU A 130 -2.63 -6.74 7.77
C LEU A 130 -3.52 -7.94 8.12
N PRO A 131 -3.53 -8.43 9.37
CA PRO A 131 -4.61 -9.29 9.83
C PRO A 131 -5.95 -8.62 9.59
N TRP A 132 -6.94 -9.39 9.16
CA TRP A 132 -8.27 -8.87 8.92
C TRP A 132 -9.34 -9.73 9.57
N ALA A 133 -10.46 -9.08 9.91
CA ALA A 133 -11.70 -9.74 10.30
C ALA A 133 -12.87 -8.93 9.75
N LEU A 134 -13.99 -9.59 9.50
CA LEU A 134 -15.24 -8.94 9.15
C LEU A 134 -16.26 -9.28 10.23
N GLU A 135 -16.81 -8.25 10.87
CA GLU A 135 -17.88 -8.36 11.85
C GLU A 135 -19.04 -7.51 11.34
N ASP A 136 -20.15 -8.17 11.00
CA ASP A 136 -21.29 -7.56 10.32
C ASP A 136 -20.88 -6.75 9.07
N THR A 137 -21.00 -5.42 9.15
CA THR A 137 -20.66 -4.47 8.09
C THR A 137 -19.36 -3.71 8.37
N THR A 138 -18.54 -4.21 9.29
CA THR A 138 -17.31 -3.56 9.73
C THR A 138 -16.10 -4.41 9.41
N LEU A 139 -15.26 -3.91 8.50
CA LEU A 139 -13.96 -4.49 8.21
C LEU A 139 -12.95 -4.01 9.26
N LYS A 140 -12.35 -4.96 9.96
CA LYS A 140 -11.26 -4.71 10.90
C LYS A 140 -9.93 -5.01 10.23
N LEU A 141 -9.01 -4.05 10.23
CA LEU A 141 -7.61 -4.25 9.84
C LEU A 141 -6.70 -3.98 11.03
N SER A 142 -6.02 -5.01 11.51
CA SER A 142 -5.11 -4.88 12.65
C SER A 142 -3.71 -4.48 12.21
N MET A 143 -3.07 -3.60 12.97
CA MET A 143 -1.64 -3.35 12.84
C MET A 143 -0.78 -4.24 13.75
N SER A 144 -1.38 -4.98 14.69
CA SER A 144 -0.63 -5.86 15.58
C SER A 144 0.02 -7.02 14.80
N GLY A 145 1.24 -7.38 15.20
CA GLY A 145 1.98 -8.48 14.55
C GLY A 145 2.52 -8.14 13.15
N ASN A 146 2.76 -6.87 12.85
CA ASN A 146 3.48 -6.42 11.65
C ASN A 146 4.75 -5.64 12.04
N THR A 147 5.91 -6.29 11.98
CA THR A 147 7.20 -5.66 12.28
C THR A 147 7.72 -4.78 11.14
N ASP A 148 7.19 -4.97 9.92
CA ASP A 148 7.80 -4.44 8.69
C ASP A 148 6.93 -3.38 8.00
N LEU A 149 5.92 -2.82 8.69
CA LEU A 149 5.13 -1.72 8.14
C LEU A 149 6.00 -0.48 7.99
N ALA A 150 5.90 0.17 6.82
CA ALA A 150 6.61 1.42 6.59
C ALA A 150 6.18 2.47 7.63
N PRO A 151 7.10 3.29 8.18
CA PRO A 151 6.79 4.23 9.26
C PRO A 151 5.66 5.22 8.95
N ASN A 152 5.56 5.69 7.71
CA ASN A 152 4.46 6.57 7.25
C ASN A 152 3.12 5.84 7.23
N PHE A 153 3.11 4.54 6.90
CA PHE A 153 1.89 3.75 6.94
C PHE A 153 1.47 3.51 8.40
N GLN A 154 2.43 3.11 9.25
CA GLN A 154 2.18 2.97 10.69
C GLN A 154 1.66 4.28 11.31
N GLY A 155 2.22 5.43 10.92
CA GLY A 155 1.80 6.75 11.41
C GLY A 155 0.34 7.08 11.06
N LEU A 156 -0.04 7.02 9.78
CA LEU A 156 -1.43 7.25 9.37
C LEU A 156 -2.37 6.29 10.08
N LEU A 157 -2.06 5.00 10.06
CA LEU A 157 -2.98 4.02 10.63
C LEU A 157 -3.08 4.15 12.15
N SER A 158 -2.01 4.51 12.86
CA SER A 158 -2.07 4.81 14.30
C SER A 158 -2.95 6.01 14.59
N GLU A 159 -2.88 7.05 13.75
CA GLU A 159 -3.77 8.20 13.87
C GLU A 159 -5.23 7.79 13.65
N MET A 160 -5.51 7.05 12.59
CA MET A 160 -6.88 6.63 12.24
C MET A 160 -7.47 5.57 13.19
N SER A 161 -6.63 4.73 13.80
CA SER A 161 -7.07 3.67 14.73
C SER A 161 -7.20 4.12 16.18
N GLY A 162 -6.70 5.31 16.54
CA GLY A 162 -6.53 5.70 17.93
C GLY A 162 -5.56 4.80 18.69
N GLN A 163 -5.90 4.43 19.93
CA GLN A 163 -5.00 3.72 20.85
C GLN A 163 -4.89 2.21 20.57
N ASP A 164 -5.93 1.61 20.00
CA ASP A 164 -6.04 0.14 19.91
C ASP A 164 -5.27 -0.47 18.74
N LYS A 165 -4.71 0.36 17.86
CA LYS A 165 -3.97 -0.08 16.66
C LYS A 165 -4.79 -0.98 15.71
N VAL A 166 -6.11 -0.88 15.78
CA VAL A 166 -7.05 -1.58 14.90
C VAL A 166 -7.89 -0.55 14.15
N LEU A 167 -7.90 -0.61 12.83
CA LEU A 167 -8.79 0.20 12.01
C LEU A 167 -10.15 -0.48 11.93
N LEU A 168 -11.17 0.25 12.33
CA LEU A 168 -12.56 -0.14 12.15
C LEU A 168 -13.10 0.63 10.95
N LEU A 169 -13.45 -0.08 9.89
CA LEU A 169 -13.93 0.52 8.65
C LEU A 169 -15.37 0.10 8.37
N ASP A 170 -16.26 1.08 8.30
CA ASP A 170 -17.68 0.88 7.97
C ASP A 170 -17.85 0.65 6.47
N TYR A 171 -18.70 -0.30 6.09
CA TYR A 171 -19.07 -0.55 4.71
C TYR A 171 -19.96 0.58 4.14
N LEU A 172 -19.56 1.12 2.98
CA LEU A 172 -20.30 2.14 2.24
C LEU A 172 -21.01 1.62 0.99
N GLY A 173 -20.77 0.37 0.58
CA GLY A 173 -21.30 -0.19 -0.66
C GLY A 173 -20.22 -0.55 -1.67
N ALA A 174 -20.61 -0.63 -2.94
CA ALA A 174 -19.69 -0.91 -4.03
C ALA A 174 -18.61 0.20 -4.17
N PRO A 175 -17.36 -0.18 -4.50
CA PRO A 175 -16.23 0.75 -4.61
C PRO A 175 -16.23 1.64 -5.86
#